data_AF-A0A379ZBX2-F1
#
_entry.id   AF-A0A379ZBX2-F1
#
_cell.length_a   1.000
_cell.length_b   1.000
_cell.length_c   1.000
_cell.angle_alpha   90.00
_cell.angle_beta   90.00
_cell.angle_gamma   90.00
#
_symmetry.space_group_name_H-M   'P 1'
#
loop_
_entity.id
_entity.type
_entity.pdbx_description
1 polymer ?
#
loop_
_entity_poly.entity_id
_entity_poly.type
_entity_poly.pdbx_seq_one_letter_code
_entity_poly.pdbx_strand_id
1 'polypeptide(L)'
;MDFIERIQALSKRIPQISASLQTEEATKNALIMPFLSSVLGYDVFNPDEVLPEYTADTPTKKGEKVDYALMKDGEVLMLIECKKYNEKLSIKHASQLFRYFSVTKARIAILTGFVA
;
A
#
# COMPACT_ATOMS: atom_id res chain seq x y z
N MET A 1 -0.09 10.40 20.90
CA MET A 1 1.06 10.70 20.03
C MET A 1 0.57 11.52 18.86
N ASP A 2 1.28 12.57 18.49
CA ASP A 2 0.96 13.32 17.26
C ASP A 2 1.34 12.50 16.00
N PHE A 3 1.06 13.04 14.81
CA PHE A 3 1.39 12.35 13.55
C PHE A 3 2.90 12.12 13.37
N ILE A 4 3.72 13.09 13.75
CA ILE A 4 5.17 13.04 13.59
C ILE A 4 5.77 11.96 14.49
N GLU A 5 5.33 11.88 15.73
CA GLU A 5 5.75 10.84 16.69
C GLU A 5 5.41 9.43 16.17
N ARG A 6 4.23 9.25 15.58
CA ARG A 6 3.80 7.96 14.99
C ARG A 6 4.66 7.55 13.80
N ILE A 7 4.94 8.49 12.88
CA ILE A 7 5.87 8.26 11.76
C ILE A 7 7.26 7.88 12.28
N GLN A 8 7.78 8.63 13.25
CA GLN A 8 9.11 8.39 13.82
C GLN A 8 9.19 7.03 14.52
N ALA A 9 8.14 6.63 15.23
CA ALA A 9 8.08 5.31 15.86
C ALA A 9 8.14 4.18 14.82
N LEU A 10 7.40 4.30 13.71
CA LEU A 10 7.46 3.33 12.62
C LEU A 10 8.86 3.31 11.98
N SER A 11 9.43 4.46 11.67
CA SER A 11 10.76 4.60 11.07
C SER A 11 11.86 3.93 11.92
N LYS A 12 11.85 4.14 13.24
CA LYS A 12 12.82 3.51 14.17
C LYS A 12 12.74 1.98 14.18
N ARG A 13 11.58 1.41 13.86
CA ARG A 13 11.35 -0.04 13.85
C ARG A 13 11.89 -0.70 12.58
N ILE A 14 11.86 -0.01 11.44
CA ILE A 14 12.31 -0.53 10.13
C ILE A 14 13.68 -1.23 10.19
N PRO A 15 14.77 -0.61 10.70
CA PRO A 15 16.08 -1.26 10.71
C PRO A 15 16.10 -2.55 11.55
N GLN A 16 15.28 -2.63 12.61
CA GLN A 16 15.21 -3.77 13.53
C GLN A 16 14.58 -5.01 12.88
N ILE A 17 13.65 -4.81 11.94
CA ILE A 17 12.90 -5.89 11.27
C ILE A 17 13.34 -6.13 9.82
N SER A 18 14.13 -5.23 9.24
CA SER A 18 14.54 -5.22 7.84
C SER A 18 15.11 -6.56 7.35
N ALA A 19 15.96 -7.21 8.15
CA ALA A 19 16.54 -8.51 7.83
C ALA A 19 15.51 -9.64 7.71
N SER A 20 14.34 -9.50 8.31
CA SER A 20 13.25 -10.48 8.27
C SER A 20 12.24 -10.21 7.14
N LEU A 21 12.32 -9.07 6.45
CA LEU A 21 11.40 -8.68 5.37
C LEU A 21 11.78 -9.32 4.03
N GLN A 22 11.69 -10.65 3.97
CA GLN A 22 12.16 -11.44 2.84
C GLN A 22 11.13 -11.59 1.70
N THR A 23 9.89 -11.16 1.92
CA THR A 23 8.80 -11.26 0.93
C THR A 23 8.01 -9.96 0.85
N GLU A 24 7.26 -9.79 -0.23
CA GLU A 24 6.30 -8.69 -0.38
C GLU A 24 5.25 -8.74 0.75
N GLU A 25 4.74 -9.93 1.07
CA GLU A 25 3.77 -10.12 2.15
C GLU A 25 4.32 -9.73 3.54
N ALA A 26 5.59 -10.07 3.82
CA ALA A 26 6.24 -9.62 5.06
C ALA A 26 6.36 -8.10 5.11
N THR A 27 6.66 -7.46 3.96
CA THR A 27 6.77 -6.00 3.86
C THR A 27 5.42 -5.33 4.08
N LYS A 28 4.34 -5.87 3.49
CA LYS A 28 2.97 -5.39 3.67
C LYS A 28 2.53 -5.45 5.12
N ASN A 29 2.65 -6.61 5.76
CA ASN A 29 2.22 -6.81 7.15
C ASN A 29 3.06 -6.01 8.15
N ALA A 30 4.36 -5.89 7.93
CA ALA A 30 5.25 -5.28 8.91
C ALA A 30 5.40 -3.77 8.75
N LEU A 31 5.15 -3.21 7.56
CA LEU A 31 5.35 -1.78 7.25
C LEU A 31 4.07 -1.08 6.77
N ILE A 32 3.39 -1.60 5.73
CA ILE A 32 2.19 -0.96 5.16
C ILE A 32 1.05 -0.97 6.17
N MET A 33 0.70 -2.13 6.75
CA MET A 33 -0.41 -2.23 7.69
C MET A 33 -0.20 -1.33 8.94
N PRO A 34 0.98 -1.28 9.57
CA PRO A 34 1.25 -0.33 10.66
C PRO A 34 1.21 1.13 10.21
N PHE A 35 1.64 1.45 8.99
CA PHE A 35 1.51 2.79 8.45
C PHE A 35 0.03 3.19 8.29
N LEU A 36 -0.80 2.33 7.70
CA LEU A 36 -2.23 2.59 7.55
C LEU A 36 -2.93 2.74 8.90
N SER A 37 -2.73 1.78 9.81
CA SER A 37 -3.43 1.74 11.10
C SER A 37 -2.87 2.71 12.13
N SER A 38 -1.57 2.62 12.42
CA SER A 38 -0.97 3.32 13.56
C SER A 38 -0.55 4.74 13.23
N VAL A 39 -0.33 5.07 11.96
CA VAL A 39 0.09 6.41 11.53
C VAL A 39 -1.08 7.19 10.94
N LEU A 40 -1.76 6.65 9.93
CA LEU A 40 -2.85 7.33 9.24
C LEU A 40 -4.21 7.16 9.95
N GLY A 41 -4.36 6.14 10.80
CA GLY A 41 -5.55 5.93 11.61
C GLY A 41 -6.67 5.16 10.91
N TYR A 42 -6.40 4.50 9.79
CA TYR A 42 -7.37 3.66 9.09
C TYR A 42 -7.61 2.34 9.84
N ASP A 43 -8.86 1.85 9.88
CA ASP A 43 -9.13 0.49 10.35
C ASP A 43 -8.81 -0.53 9.24
N VAL A 44 -7.63 -1.14 9.36
CA VAL A 44 -7.15 -2.17 8.41
C VAL A 44 -7.94 -3.47 8.44
N PHE A 45 -8.84 -3.65 9.42
CA PHE A 45 -9.74 -4.80 9.50
C PHE A 45 -11.14 -4.49 8.95
N ASN A 46 -11.43 -3.23 8.63
CA ASN A 46 -12.67 -2.80 8.02
C ASN A 46 -12.54 -2.77 6.49
N PRO A 47 -13.18 -3.68 5.74
CA PRO A 47 -13.10 -3.71 4.28
C PRO A 47 -13.76 -2.51 3.59
N ASP A 48 -14.63 -1.77 4.28
CA ASP A 48 -15.24 -0.53 3.78
C ASP A 48 -14.28 0.67 3.89
N GLU A 49 -13.11 0.46 4.51
CA GLU A 49 -12.08 1.48 4.70
C GLU A 49 -10.72 1.06 4.10
N VAL A 50 -10.29 -0.18 4.32
CA VAL A 50 -9.08 -0.76 3.73
C VAL A 50 -9.42 -2.08 3.07
N LEU A 51 -9.45 -2.10 1.74
CA LEU A 51 -9.75 -3.29 0.96
C LEU A 51 -8.45 -3.89 0.39
N PRO A 52 -7.96 -5.02 0.94
CA PRO A 52 -6.82 -5.72 0.35
C PRO A 52 -7.19 -6.36 -0.99
N GLU A 53 -6.19 -6.60 -1.84
CA GLU A 53 -6.35 -7.36 -3.08
C GLU A 53 -7.43 -6.80 -4.03
N TYR A 54 -7.58 -5.48 -4.06
CA TYR A 54 -8.61 -4.80 -4.84
C TYR A 54 -8.41 -5.03 -6.34
N THR A 55 -9.50 -5.36 -7.04
CA THR A 55 -9.48 -5.58 -8.49
C THR A 55 -10.08 -4.39 -9.21
N ALA A 56 -9.31 -3.77 -10.11
CA ALA A 56 -9.76 -2.70 -10.99
C ALA A 56 -9.59 -3.15 -12.44
N ASP A 57 -10.59 -3.89 -12.95
CA ASP A 57 -10.55 -4.42 -14.30
C ASP A 57 -10.58 -3.30 -15.35
N THR A 58 -9.69 -3.40 -16.33
CA THR A 58 -9.73 -2.55 -17.54
C THR A 58 -10.28 -3.34 -18.72
N PRO A 59 -10.76 -2.67 -19.79
CA PRO A 59 -11.19 -3.37 -21.00
C PRO A 59 -10.09 -4.24 -21.63
N THR A 60 -8.81 -3.89 -21.39
CA THR A 60 -7.64 -4.55 -21.98
C THR A 60 -6.98 -5.60 -21.08
N LYS A 61 -7.28 -5.62 -19.77
CA LYS A 61 -6.72 -6.57 -18.79
C LYS A 61 -7.69 -6.80 -17.63
N LYS A 62 -8.01 -8.07 -17.38
CA LYS A 62 -8.90 -8.52 -16.30
C LYS A 62 -8.16 -9.35 -15.26
N GLY A 63 -8.62 -9.27 -14.01
CA GLY A 63 -8.19 -10.12 -12.90
C GLY A 63 -6.87 -9.73 -12.26
N GLU A 64 -6.32 -8.56 -12.58
CA GLU A 64 -5.15 -8.05 -11.87
C GLU A 64 -5.57 -7.24 -10.64
N LYS A 65 -4.82 -7.43 -9.56
CA LYS A 65 -5.11 -6.86 -8.25
C LYS A 65 -4.05 -5.82 -7.88
N VAL A 66 -4.46 -4.88 -7.03
CA VAL A 66 -3.58 -3.97 -6.30
C VAL A 66 -3.59 -4.39 -4.82
N ASP A 67 -2.48 -4.21 -4.13
CA ASP A 67 -2.33 -4.73 -2.76
C ASP A 67 -3.37 -4.16 -1.80
N TYR A 68 -3.58 -2.83 -1.82
CA TYR A 68 -4.60 -2.17 -1.00
C TYR A 68 -5.29 -1.05 -1.76
N ALA A 69 -6.61 -0.95 -1.57
CA ALA A 69 -7.41 0.21 -1.89
C ALA A 69 -7.94 0.81 -0.58
N LEU A 70 -7.72 2.12 -0.38
CA LEU A 70 -8.39 2.86 0.70
C LEU A 70 -9.72 3.37 0.17
N MET A 71 -10.77 3.01 0.88
CA MET A 71 -12.15 3.25 0.51
C MET A 71 -12.72 4.39 1.35
N LYS A 72 -13.57 5.20 0.73
CA LYS A 72 -14.37 6.20 1.42
C LYS A 72 -15.69 6.37 0.70
N ASP A 73 -16.79 6.23 1.43
CA ASP A 73 -18.15 6.35 0.90
C ASP A 73 -18.40 5.44 -0.34
N GLY A 74 -17.84 4.23 -0.30
CA GLY A 74 -17.95 3.24 -1.39
C GLY A 74 -17.04 3.49 -2.60
N GLU A 75 -16.21 4.54 -2.57
CA GLU A 75 -15.31 4.91 -3.65
C GLU A 75 -13.84 4.73 -3.26
N VAL A 76 -13.01 4.37 -4.24
CA VAL A 76 -11.56 4.28 -4.04
C VAL A 76 -10.96 5.68 -3.92
N LEU A 77 -10.33 5.99 -2.80
CA LEU A 77 -9.63 7.25 -2.54
C LEU A 77 -8.13 7.15 -2.87
N MET A 78 -7.51 6.03 -2.50
CA MET A 78 -6.07 5.80 -2.65
C MET A 78 -5.81 4.36 -3.05
N LEU A 79 -4.81 4.16 -3.91
CA LEU A 79 -4.28 2.85 -4.25
C LEU A 79 -2.86 2.70 -3.73
N ILE A 80 -2.52 1.52 -3.22
CA ILE A 80 -1.18 1.22 -2.71
C ILE A 80 -0.74 -0.11 -3.30
N GLU A 81 0.37 -0.08 -4.03
CA GLU A 81 1.11 -1.25 -4.50
C GLU A 81 2.43 -1.32 -3.72
N CYS A 82 2.68 -2.46 -3.10
CA CYS A 82 3.90 -2.75 -2.36
C CYS A 82 4.80 -3.67 -3.19
N LYS A 83 6.11 -3.54 -2.97
CA LYS A 83 7.10 -4.53 -3.42
C LYS A 83 7.87 -5.05 -2.22
N LYS A 84 8.72 -6.04 -2.42
CA LYS A 84 9.56 -6.54 -1.33
C LYS A 84 10.42 -5.39 -0.78
N TYR A 85 10.68 -5.43 0.53
CA TYR A 85 11.59 -4.51 1.20
C TYR A 85 12.90 -4.36 0.41
N ASN A 86 13.30 -3.12 0.14
CA ASN A 86 14.51 -2.77 -0.58
C ASN A 86 14.57 -3.26 -2.05
N GLU A 87 13.43 -3.65 -2.62
CA GLU A 87 13.34 -4.00 -4.03
C GLU A 87 13.38 -2.73 -4.90
N LYS A 88 14.17 -2.80 -5.98
CA LYS A 88 14.23 -1.70 -6.95
C LYS A 88 12.93 -1.62 -7.74
N LEU A 89 12.22 -0.51 -7.56
CA LEU A 89 11.01 -0.21 -8.32
C LEU A 89 11.32 -0.03 -9.81
N SER A 90 10.41 -0.49 -10.66
CA SER A 90 10.55 -0.44 -12.12
C SER A 90 9.39 0.29 -12.78
N ILE A 91 9.60 0.74 -14.02
CA ILE A 91 8.54 1.33 -14.85
C ILE A 91 7.39 0.33 -15.04
N LYS A 92 7.67 -0.97 -15.11
CA LYS A 92 6.63 -2.00 -15.22
C LYS A 92 5.68 -1.99 -14.02
N HIS A 93 6.22 -1.83 -12.80
CA HIS A 93 5.41 -1.73 -11.58
C HIS A 93 4.53 -0.47 -11.63
N ALA A 94 5.10 0.67 -11.99
CA ALA A 94 4.36 1.93 -12.11
C ALA A 94 3.26 1.85 -13.18
N SER A 95 3.54 1.27 -14.35
CA SER A 95 2.58 1.08 -15.43
C SER A 95 1.42 0.16 -15.05
N GLN A 96 1.63 -0.80 -14.14
CA GLN A 96 0.54 -1.61 -13.60
C GLN A 96 -0.36 -0.78 -12.70
N LEU A 97 0.20 -0.10 -11.70
CA LEU A 97 -0.55 0.76 -10.79
C LEU A 97 -1.31 1.89 -11.52
N PHE A 98 -0.69 2.48 -12.55
CA PHE A 98 -1.30 3.54 -13.34
C PHE A 98 -2.59 3.10 -14.04
N ARG A 99 -2.67 1.84 -14.51
CA ARG A 99 -3.89 1.34 -15.17
C ARG A 99 -5.06 1.32 -14.21
N TYR A 100 -4.86 0.89 -12.97
CA TYR A 100 -5.91 0.92 -11.95
C TYR A 100 -6.29 2.34 -11.57
N PHE A 101 -5.29 3.20 -11.39
CA PHE A 101 -5.51 4.62 -11.13
C PHE A 101 -6.37 5.29 -12.21
N SER A 102 -6.13 4.96 -13.49
CA SER A 102 -6.87 5.54 -14.62
C SER A 102 -8.35 5.14 -14.72
N VAL A 103 -8.76 4.06 -14.05
CA VAL A 103 -10.15 3.53 -14.11
C VAL A 103 -10.88 3.62 -12.77
N THR A 104 -10.28 4.25 -11.76
CA THR A 104 -10.85 4.45 -10.43
C THR A 104 -11.00 5.95 -10.13
N LYS A 105 -11.73 6.29 -9.07
CA LYS A 105 -11.80 7.67 -8.55
C LYS A 105 -10.64 8.02 -7.61
N ALA A 106 -9.62 7.16 -7.54
CA ALA A 106 -8.47 7.36 -6.69
C ALA A 106 -7.82 8.71 -7.00
N ARG A 107 -7.44 9.45 -5.96
CA ARG A 107 -6.75 10.74 -6.10
C ARG A 107 -5.25 10.60 -5.95
N ILE A 108 -4.81 9.50 -5.32
CA ILE A 108 -3.42 9.19 -5.02
C ILE A 108 -3.17 7.71 -5.32
N ALA A 109 -2.04 7.40 -5.93
CA ALA A 109 -1.54 6.04 -6.07
C ALA A 109 -0.09 5.97 -5.58
N ILE A 110 0.21 5.01 -4.72
CA ILE A 110 1.52 4.83 -4.09
C ILE A 110 2.12 3.51 -4.56
N LEU A 111 3.33 3.57 -5.11
CA LEU A 111 4.18 2.40 -5.33
C LEU A 111 5.37 2.50 -4.39
N THR A 112 5.57 1.51 -3.52
CA THR A 112 6.66 1.54 -2.54
C THR A 112 7.29 0.16 -2.34
N GLY A 113 8.61 0.12 -2.21
CA GLY A 113 9.35 -1.04 -1.70
C GLY A 113 9.93 -0.79 -0.32
N PHE A 114 9.79 0.41 0.24
CA PHE A 114 10.58 0.93 1.36
C PHE A 114 12.10 0.81 1.15
N VAL A 115 12.83 1.82 1.59
CA VAL A 115 14.30 1.81 1.58
C VAL A 115 14.80 2.23 2.96
N ALA A 116 15.94 1.67 3.37
CA ALA A 116 16.68 2.14 4.54
C ALA A 116 17.36 3.48 4.26
#